data_AF-X0Q3L0-F1
#
_entry.id   AF-X0Q3L0-F1
#
_cell.length_a   1.000
_cell.length_b   1.000
_cell.length_c   1.000
_cell.angle_alpha   90.00
_cell.angle_beta   90.00
_cell.angle_gamma   90.00
#
_symmetry.space_group_name_H-M   'P 1'
#
loop_
_entity.id
_entity.type
_entity.pdbx_description
1 polymer ?
#
loop_
_entity_poly.entity_id
_entity_poly.type
_entity_poly.pdbx_seq_one_letter_code
_entity_poly.pdbx_strand_id
1 'polypeptide(L)'
;MWEGVGMTVIDTRSALAANSAREHLLRLDRLRLIGKAHSEGLTLRQIADLLEISPTQVGRLAHRAEPRPDELEVTPAEVIYQRSAGAITDEEMMDTLVNWRYTYGSVPTGGRPADGCVRQGKLGRRPVCVPARLAQ
;
A
#
# COMPACT_ATOMS: atom_id res chain seq x y z
N MET A 1 -7.66 32.85 -34.14
CA MET A 1 -6.94 33.25 -32.92
C MET A 1 -7.25 32.18 -31.90
N TRP A 2 -6.47 31.10 -31.90
CA TRP A 2 -6.66 29.95 -31.01
C TRP A 2 -5.51 29.99 -30.03
N GLU A 3 -5.70 30.64 -28.89
CA GLU A 3 -4.83 30.43 -27.74
C GLU A 3 -5.11 29.02 -27.23
N GLY A 4 -4.28 28.10 -27.70
CA GLY A 4 -4.21 26.74 -27.21
C GLY A 4 -3.76 26.76 -25.76
N VAL A 5 -4.72 26.73 -24.84
CA VAL A 5 -4.45 26.26 -23.48
C VAL A 5 -4.41 24.74 -23.56
N GLY A 6 -3.26 24.25 -24.02
CA GLY A 6 -2.89 22.86 -23.84
C GLY A 6 -2.72 22.61 -22.35
N MET A 7 -3.80 22.21 -21.68
CA MET A 7 -3.72 21.30 -20.55
C MET A 7 -3.11 20.01 -21.13
N THR A 8 -1.79 19.99 -21.29
CA THR A 8 -1.12 18.91 -22.02
C THR A 8 -1.39 17.62 -21.23
N VAL A 9 -1.64 16.52 -21.93
CA VAL A 9 -1.95 15.20 -21.32
C VAL A 9 -0.95 14.81 -20.22
N ILE A 10 0.27 15.34 -20.27
CA ILE A 10 1.34 15.18 -19.28
C ILE A 10 1.00 15.86 -17.94
N ASP A 11 0.38 17.04 -17.96
CA ASP A 11 -0.06 17.76 -16.76
C ASP A 11 -1.22 17.02 -16.07
N THR A 12 -2.24 16.61 -16.83
CA THR A 12 -3.37 15.84 -16.29
C THR A 12 -2.92 14.49 -15.72
N ARG A 13 -2.01 13.78 -16.41
CA ARG A 13 -1.45 12.51 -15.91
C ARG A 13 -0.65 12.71 -14.61
N SER A 14 0.14 13.77 -14.56
CA SER A 14 0.95 14.11 -13.37
C SER A 14 0.04 14.50 -12.20
N ALA A 15 -1.00 15.29 -12.46
CA ALA A 15 -2.01 15.65 -11.47
C ALA A 15 -2.76 14.42 -10.92
N LEU A 16 -3.15 13.49 -11.79
CA LEU A 16 -3.79 12.23 -11.38
C LEU A 16 -2.84 11.36 -10.54
N ALA A 17 -1.57 11.24 -10.94
CA ALA A 17 -0.56 10.51 -10.17
C ALA A 17 -0.35 11.14 -8.79
N ALA A 18 -0.28 12.47 -8.71
CA ALA A 18 -0.13 13.19 -7.45
C ALA A 18 -1.36 13.03 -6.54
N ASN A 19 -2.57 13.09 -7.10
CA ASN A 19 -3.79 12.86 -6.33
C ASN A 19 -3.85 11.42 -5.80
N SER A 20 -3.59 10.43 -6.66
CA SER A 20 -3.56 9.02 -6.26
C SER A 20 -2.53 8.75 -5.16
N ALA A 21 -1.35 9.40 -5.23
CA ALA A 21 -0.33 9.30 -4.21
C ALA A 21 -0.80 9.89 -2.87
N ARG A 22 -1.45 11.05 -2.87
CA ARG A 22 -2.04 11.66 -1.66
C ARG A 22 -3.11 10.77 -1.04
N GLU A 23 -4.01 10.21 -1.84
CA GLU A 23 -5.02 9.26 -1.35
C GLU A 23 -4.38 8.02 -0.72
N HIS A 24 -3.29 7.53 -1.30
CA HIS A 24 -2.56 6.40 -0.76
C HIS A 24 -1.95 6.73 0.61
N LEU A 25 -1.28 7.87 0.74
CA LEU A 25 -0.70 8.34 2.00
C LEU A 25 -1.80 8.54 3.07
N LEU A 26 -2.90 9.21 2.72
CA LEU A 26 -4.03 9.40 3.63
C LEU A 26 -4.64 8.06 4.11
N ARG A 27 -4.68 7.05 3.23
CA ARG A 27 -5.14 5.71 3.60
C ARG A 27 -4.21 5.05 4.62
N LEU A 28 -2.90 5.19 4.45
CA LEU A 28 -1.90 4.68 5.39
C LEU A 28 -1.96 5.42 6.72
N ASP A 29 -2.03 6.74 6.70
CA ASP A 29 -2.17 7.56 7.90
C ASP A 29 -3.44 7.22 8.68
N ARG A 30 -4.56 7.01 7.99
CA ARG A 30 -5.79 6.53 8.63
C ARG A 30 -5.59 5.19 9.33
N LEU A 31 -4.87 4.24 8.71
CA LEU A 31 -4.59 2.94 9.32
C LEU A 31 -3.69 3.08 10.56
N ARG A 32 -2.62 3.88 10.46
CA ARG A 32 -1.72 4.20 11.58
C ARG A 32 -2.48 4.83 12.75
N LEU A 33 -3.30 5.84 12.48
CA LEU A 33 -4.11 6.53 13.48
C LEU A 33 -5.12 5.63 14.16
N ILE A 34 -5.80 4.73 13.43
CA ILE A 34 -6.72 3.76 14.03
C ILE A 34 -5.97 2.81 14.96
N GLY A 35 -4.84 2.27 14.52
CA GLY A 35 -4.05 1.37 15.35
C GLY A 35 -3.45 2.07 16.58
N LYS A 36 -2.99 3.31 16.43
CA LYS A 36 -2.52 4.15 17.55
C LYS A 36 -3.64 4.46 18.54
N ALA A 37 -4.81 4.87 18.07
CA ALA A 37 -5.97 5.10 18.93
C ALA A 37 -6.36 3.84 19.71
N HIS A 38 -6.27 2.67 19.06
CA HIS A 38 -6.52 1.39 19.71
C HIS A 38 -5.45 1.05 20.76
N SER A 39 -4.16 1.31 20.51
CA SER A 39 -3.09 1.10 21.49
C SER A 39 -3.14 2.08 22.67
N GLU A 40 -3.65 3.29 22.45
CA GLU A 40 -3.93 4.30 23.49
C GLU A 40 -5.19 3.98 24.32
N GLY A 41 -5.92 2.90 24.00
CA GLY A 41 -7.05 2.42 24.77
C GLY A 41 -8.42 2.97 24.36
N LEU A 42 -8.52 3.67 23.21
CA LEU A 42 -9.84 4.03 22.67
C LEU A 42 -10.58 2.76 22.23
N THR A 43 -11.85 2.68 22.59
CA THR A 43 -12.70 1.57 22.17
C THR A 43 -13.04 1.65 20.68
N LEU A 44 -13.27 0.50 20.04
CA LEU A 44 -13.70 0.44 18.64
C LEU A 44 -14.96 1.26 18.35
N ARG A 45 -15.84 1.40 19.34
CA ARG A 45 -17.06 2.22 19.25
C ARG A 45 -16.72 3.72 19.21
N GLN A 46 -15.85 4.19 20.09
CA GLN A 46 -15.43 5.60 20.07
C GLN A 46 -14.70 5.95 18.77
N ILE A 47 -13.84 5.06 18.27
CA ILE A 47 -13.16 5.25 16.98
C ILE A 47 -14.17 5.24 15.83
N ALA A 48 -15.18 4.38 15.88
CA ALA A 48 -16.26 4.32 14.89
C ALA A 48 -17.09 5.61 14.85
N ASP A 49 -17.43 6.13 16.04
CA ASP A 49 -18.19 7.38 16.18
C ASP A 49 -17.38 8.57 15.62
N LEU A 50 -16.07 8.64 15.87
CA LEU A 50 -15.18 9.69 15.33
C LEU A 50 -14.99 9.62 13.81
N LEU A 51 -14.98 8.41 13.24
CA LEU A 51 -14.75 8.19 11.81
C LEU A 51 -16.03 8.05 10.99
N GLU A 52 -17.20 8.16 11.63
CA GLU A 52 -18.53 7.99 11.04
C GLU A 52 -18.66 6.67 10.24
N ILE A 53 -18.06 5.59 10.74
CA ILE A 53 -18.11 4.26 10.12
C ILE A 53 -18.58 3.19 11.11
N SER A 54 -18.91 2.01 10.61
CA SER A 54 -19.35 0.92 11.49
C SER A 54 -18.21 0.40 12.39
N PRO A 55 -18.51 -0.01 13.65
CA PRO A 55 -17.52 -0.63 14.55
C PRO A 55 -16.86 -1.88 13.96
N THR A 56 -17.60 -2.68 13.18
CA THR A 56 -17.07 -3.86 12.48
C THR A 56 -16.02 -3.47 11.43
N GLN A 57 -16.22 -2.36 10.73
CA GLN A 57 -15.25 -1.85 9.77
C GLN A 57 -14.00 -1.33 10.47
N VAL A 58 -14.14 -0.63 11.60
CA VAL A 58 -13.00 -0.22 12.43
C VAL A 58 -12.21 -1.43 12.91
N GLY A 59 -12.87 -2.48 13.41
CA GLY A 59 -12.19 -3.71 13.85
C GLY A 59 -11.37 -4.37 12.73
N ARG A 60 -11.89 -4.39 11.50
CA ARG A 60 -11.12 -4.87 10.32
C ARG A 60 -9.90 -4.01 10.00
N LEU A 61 -10.02 -2.69 10.18
CA LEU A 61 -8.91 -1.75 9.94
C LEU A 61 -7.87 -1.83 11.06
N ALA A 62 -8.30 -1.96 12.32
CA ALA A 62 -7.44 -2.12 13.48
C ALA A 62 -6.65 -3.43 13.40
N HIS A 63 -7.30 -4.56 13.10
CA HIS A 63 -6.62 -5.84 12.90
C HIS A 63 -5.60 -5.78 11.74
N ARG A 64 -5.88 -4.99 10.69
CA ARG A 64 -4.90 -4.77 9.62
C ARG A 64 -3.68 -3.96 10.09
N ALA A 65 -3.85 -3.10 11.09
CA ALA A 65 -2.79 -2.29 11.69
C ALA A 65 -2.04 -2.98 12.84
N GLU A 66 -2.54 -4.11 13.36
CA GLU A 66 -1.93 -4.90 14.44
C GLU A 66 -0.48 -5.35 14.26
N PRO A 67 0.10 -5.51 13.04
CA PRO A 67 1.51 -5.86 12.94
C PRO A 67 2.47 -4.90 13.67
N ARG A 68 2.00 -3.67 13.99
CA ARG A 68 2.41 -2.72 15.04
C ARG A 68 2.16 -1.32 14.46
N PRO A 69 1.20 -0.55 15.00
CA PRO A 69 0.80 0.72 14.39
C PRO A 69 1.92 1.77 14.40
N ASP A 70 2.79 1.73 15.41
CA ASP A 70 3.94 2.62 15.56
C ASP A 70 5.19 2.14 14.79
N GLU A 71 5.24 0.85 14.39
CA GLU A 71 6.29 0.30 13.51
C GLU A 71 5.84 0.15 12.05
N LEU A 72 4.70 0.74 11.67
CA LEU A 72 4.53 1.18 10.29
C LEU A 72 5.51 2.34 10.06
N GLU A 73 6.80 2.08 10.18
CA GLU A 73 7.86 2.98 9.77
C GLU A 73 7.60 3.38 8.32
N VAL A 74 7.97 4.60 7.96
CA VAL A 74 7.81 5.09 6.59
C VAL A 74 8.46 4.08 5.66
N THR A 75 7.68 3.47 4.77
CA THR A 75 8.25 2.50 3.83
C THR A 75 8.94 3.22 2.67
N PRO A 76 9.94 2.62 2.00
CA PRO A 76 10.51 3.19 0.78
C PRO A 76 9.45 3.51 -0.30
N ALA A 77 8.38 2.72 -0.37
CA ALA A 77 7.25 2.97 -1.25
C ALA A 77 6.49 4.27 -0.88
N GLU A 78 6.34 4.57 0.42
CA GLU A 78 5.75 5.82 0.87
C GLU A 78 6.58 7.04 0.52
N VAL A 79 7.92 6.94 0.58
CA VAL A 79 8.81 8.02 0.15
C VAL A 79 8.57 8.35 -1.34
N ILE A 80 8.40 7.34 -2.19
CA ILE A 80 8.05 7.53 -3.62
C ILE A 80 6.67 8.19 -3.77
N TYR A 81 5.70 7.83 -2.93
CA TYR A 81 4.39 8.47 -2.92
C TYR A 81 4.46 9.92 -2.42
N GLN A 82 5.29 10.23 -1.44
CA GLN A 82 5.52 11.59 -0.96
C GLN A 82 6.08 12.48 -2.08
N ARG A 83 7.05 11.97 -2.86
CA ARG A 83 7.59 12.68 -4.02
C ARG A 83 6.52 12.90 -5.08
N SER A 84 5.72 11.87 -5.35
CA SER A 84 4.60 11.95 -6.31
C SER A 84 3.51 12.93 -5.85
N ALA A 85 3.26 13.04 -4.55
CA ALA A 85 2.35 13.99 -3.92
C ALA A 85 2.89 15.43 -3.86
N GLY A 86 4.18 15.63 -4.15
CA GLY A 86 4.89 16.90 -4.04
C GLY A 86 5.24 17.31 -2.60
N ALA A 87 5.26 16.34 -1.68
CA ALA A 87 5.62 16.58 -0.27
C ALA A 87 7.14 16.61 -0.02
N ILE A 88 7.91 15.94 -0.88
CA ILE A 88 9.38 15.93 -0.90
C ILE A 88 9.88 16.14 -2.32
N THR A 89 11.10 16.65 -2.48
CA THR A 89 11.75 16.78 -3.79
C THR A 89 12.33 15.45 -4.29
N ASP A 90 12.78 15.43 -5.55
CA ASP A 90 13.43 14.25 -6.13
C ASP A 90 14.77 13.96 -5.44
N GLU A 91 15.53 15.01 -5.10
CA GLU A 91 16.80 14.91 -4.39
C GLU A 91 16.62 14.38 -2.97
N GLU A 92 15.62 14.88 -2.23
CA GLU A 92 15.30 14.40 -0.88
C GLU A 92 14.86 12.94 -0.88
N MET A 93 14.04 12.55 -1.86
CA MET A 93 13.64 11.14 -2.07
C MET A 93 14.88 10.27 -2.28
N MET A 94 15.78 10.68 -3.19
CA MET A 94 16.96 9.88 -3.52
C MET A 94 17.94 9.80 -2.34
N ASP A 95 18.17 10.89 -1.61
CA ASP A 95 19.00 10.88 -0.41
C ASP A 95 18.45 9.92 0.66
N THR A 96 17.14 9.98 0.88
CA THR A 96 16.44 9.09 1.81
C THR A 96 16.57 7.62 1.40
N LEU A 97 16.32 7.30 0.13
CA LEU A 97 16.34 5.93 -0.36
C LEU A 97 17.75 5.34 -0.45
N VAL A 98 18.75 6.14 -0.80
CA VAL A 98 20.15 5.68 -0.89
C VAL A 98 20.73 5.38 0.48
N ASN A 99 20.38 6.17 1.50
CA ASN A 99 20.84 5.96 2.87
C ASN A 99 19.99 4.94 3.65
N TRP A 100 18.95 4.36 3.03
CA TRP A 100 18.05 3.44 3.71
C TRP A 100 18.72 2.08 3.99
N ARG A 101 18.74 1.67 5.26
CA ARG A 101 19.21 0.34 5.65
C ARG A 101 18.17 -0.70 5.29
N TYR A 102 18.32 -1.33 4.12
CA TYR A 102 17.38 -2.33 3.64
C TYR A 102 17.50 -3.64 4.43
N THR A 103 16.57 -3.88 5.36
CA THR A 103 16.42 -5.18 6.02
C THR A 103 15.48 -6.03 5.17
N TYR A 104 16.01 -6.99 4.42
CA TYR A 104 15.18 -7.96 3.69
C TYR A 104 14.32 -8.74 4.70
N GLY A 105 13.00 -8.71 4.51
CA GLY A 105 12.08 -9.54 5.29
C GLY A 105 12.44 -11.02 5.14
N SER A 106 12.57 -11.73 6.26
CA SER A 106 12.83 -13.17 6.26
C SER A 106 11.64 -13.90 5.65
N VAL A 107 11.87 -14.63 4.56
CA VAL A 107 10.88 -15.57 4.03
C VAL A 107 10.68 -16.65 5.10
N PRO A 108 9.45 -16.89 5.61
CA PRO A 108 9.23 -17.96 6.57
C PRO A 108 9.66 -19.30 5.95
N THR A 109 10.80 -19.84 6.39
CA THR A 109 11.36 -21.10 5.85
C THR A 109 10.71 -22.31 6.55
N GLY A 110 9.42 -22.19 6.87
CA GLY A 110 8.70 -23.11 7.76
C GLY A 110 7.29 -23.34 7.27
N GLY A 111 7.16 -23.98 6.11
CA GLY A 111 5.88 -24.39 5.55
C GLY A 111 6.10 -24.84 4.11
N ARG A 112 5.63 -26.05 3.81
CA ARG A 112 5.53 -26.69 2.49
C ARG A 112 5.56 -25.67 1.33
N PRO A 113 6.34 -25.88 0.25
CA PRO A 113 6.31 -24.98 -0.89
C PRO A 113 4.85 -24.79 -1.30
N ALA A 114 4.35 -23.56 -1.11
CA ALA A 114 3.06 -23.19 -1.63
C ALA A 114 3.24 -23.20 -3.13
N ASP A 115 2.76 -24.25 -3.77
CA ASP A 115 2.65 -24.37 -5.22
C ASP A 115 1.95 -23.08 -5.71
N GLY A 116 2.76 -22.14 -6.21
CA GLY A 116 2.30 -20.83 -6.63
C GLY A 116 1.46 -20.98 -7.89
N CYS A 117 0.16 -21.22 -7.75
CA CYS A 117 -0.79 -21.10 -8.84
C CYS A 117 -0.97 -19.62 -9.18
N VAL A 118 -0.25 -19.13 -10.20
CA VAL A 118 -0.52 -17.83 -10.81
C VAL A 118 -1.84 -17.94 -11.58
N ARG A 119 -2.86 -17.21 -11.11
CA ARG A 119 -4.17 -17.14 -11.75
C ARG A 119 -4.10 -16.23 -12.99
N GLN A 120 -3.83 -16.81 -14.16
CA GLN A 120 -4.16 -16.16 -15.44
C GLN A 120 -5.62 -16.52 -15.80
N GLY A 121 -6.54 -15.56 -15.79
CA GLY A 121 -7.87 -15.72 -16.41
C GLY A 121 -7.74 -15.71 -17.95
N LYS A 122 -8.60 -16.28 -18.79
CA LYS A 122 -10.01 -16.73 -18.71
C LYS A 122 -10.24 -17.94 -19.66
N LEU A 123 -11.43 -18.52 -19.52
CA LEU A 123 -12.14 -19.49 -20.39
C LEU A 123 -11.89 -21.00 -20.13
N GLY A 124 -12.75 -21.55 -19.26
CA GLY A 124 -13.69 -22.57 -19.73
C GLY A 124 -13.23 -24.04 -19.81
N ARG A 125 -12.07 -24.44 -19.28
CA ARG A 125 -11.73 -25.86 -19.10
C ARG A 125 -11.09 -26.11 -17.74
N ARG A 126 -11.49 -27.23 -17.10
CA ARG A 126 -10.99 -27.68 -15.80
C ARG A 126 -9.45 -27.73 -15.82
N PRO A 127 -8.74 -27.20 -14.81
CA PRO A 127 -7.29 -27.26 -14.77
C PRO A 127 -6.85 -28.72 -14.60
N VAL A 128 -6.07 -29.23 -15.56
CA VAL A 128 -5.36 -30.50 -15.45
C VAL A 128 -3.97 -30.18 -14.93
N CYS A 129 -3.64 -30.68 -13.73
CA CYS A 129 -2.29 -30.59 -13.19
C CYS A 129 -1.40 -31.60 -13.93
N VAL A 130 -0.40 -31.12 -14.67
CA VAL A 130 0.69 -31.96 -15.19
C VAL A 130 1.92 -31.68 -14.32
N PRO A 131 2.50 -32.69 -13.63
CA PRO A 131 3.72 -32.49 -12.87
C PRO A 131 4.89 -32.18 -13.83
N ALA A 132 5.65 -31.13 -13.52
CA ALA A 132 6.90 -30.80 -14.19
C ALA A 132 7.98 -31.81 -13.80
N ARG A 133 7.90 -33.01 -14.36
CA ARG A 133 8.98 -34.01 -14.30
C ARG A 133 8.97 -34.77 -15.62
N LEU A 134 9.71 -34.24 -16.60
CA LEU A 134 10.35 -34.93 -17.74
C LEU A 134 10.73 -33.86 -18.78
N ALA A 135 11.87 -33.22 -18.57
CA ALA A 135 12.66 -32.59 -19.60
C ALA A 135 14.12 -32.81 -19.22
N GLN A 136 14.62 -34.00 -19.56
CA GLN A 136 16.03 -34.23 -19.87
C GLN A 136 16.05 -34.78 -21.29
#